data_AF-A0A378TVA5-F1
#
_entry.id   AF-A0A378TVA5-F1
#
_cell.length_a   1.000
_cell.length_b   1.000
_cell.length_c   1.000
_cell.angle_alpha   90.00
_cell.angle_beta   90.00
_cell.angle_gamma   90.00
#
_symmetry.space_group_name_H-M   'P 1'
#
loop_
_entity.id
_entity.type
_entity.pdbx_description
1 polymer ?
#
loop_
_entity_poly.entity_id
_entity_poly.type
_entity_poly.pdbx_seq_one_letter_code
_entity_poly.pdbx_strand_id
1 'polypeptide(L)'
;MFGLIKGKKRQAAVKHLTAATEDALSNMFADMTGNDTLLARLGVGRQHAFDVVYADDEVAACTEDLRAAMLAKPWRLYGDGLSEEDKDRLWKMLRQHMAALAESVIDARLNGYSVARYVYAQGDDGIRIANVSSKRGELERFVPYRDGSLMYRGTAGEEVCDTNVMYLFLTHRATSTNPAGEMAAARLYAPVALRSKGFVFAAQFITRYAQPYMVAKINAGTDEEHRGFMRRFIDFLGGGAVSIEREDDVKMLQNTADGQAFKRLENLANARIQKTLLGKVKTSDLETGSRAAQETEENNRAERIASYLVMLSRAAQHFVDAAVMVNNAYGRPIHAPKGVWFEFDDEVRIDKTRAERDKMYLDAGQLVLTEEYYRDVLGF
;
A
#
# COMPACT_ATOMS: atom_id res chain seq x y z
N MET A 1 18.24 43.41 31.08
CA MET A 1 18.90 42.08 31.04
C MET A 1 17.97 40.88 30.80
N PHE A 2 16.64 40.98 30.94
CA PHE A 2 15.71 39.84 30.80
C PHE A 2 15.35 39.42 29.35
N GLY A 3 15.55 40.27 28.34
CA GLY A 3 15.22 39.96 26.93
C GLY A 3 16.22 39.02 26.24
N LEU A 4 17.52 39.18 26.52
CA LEU A 4 18.61 38.38 25.94
C LEU A 4 18.58 36.90 26.40
N ILE A 5 18.11 36.65 27.63
CA ILE A 5 18.01 35.29 28.21
C ILE A 5 16.86 34.50 27.57
N LYS A 6 15.72 35.16 27.25
CA LYS A 6 14.60 34.53 26.54
C LYS A 6 14.95 34.19 25.09
N GLY A 7 15.70 35.06 24.39
CA GLY A 7 16.18 34.81 23.03
C GLY A 7 17.11 33.58 22.95
N LYS A 8 18.09 33.49 23.86
CA LYS A 8 18.99 32.32 23.94
C LYS A 8 18.26 31.01 24.28
N LYS A 9 17.28 31.05 25.20
CA LYS A 9 16.45 29.85 25.52
C LYS A 9 15.59 29.40 24.35
N ARG A 10 15.00 30.33 23.58
CA ARG A 10 14.22 29.99 22.37
C ARG A 10 15.10 29.42 21.27
N GLN A 11 16.28 29.99 21.05
CA GLN A 11 17.23 29.51 20.05
C GLN A 11 17.83 28.15 20.41
N ALA A 12 18.08 27.90 21.70
CA ALA A 12 18.48 26.59 22.21
C ALA A 12 17.34 25.56 22.08
N ALA A 13 16.10 25.92 22.39
CA ALA A 13 14.95 25.05 22.23
C ALA A 13 14.67 24.69 20.76
N VAL A 14 14.81 25.65 19.84
CA VAL A 14 14.68 25.40 18.39
C VAL A 14 15.81 24.50 17.90
N LYS A 15 17.07 24.72 18.32
CA LYS A 15 18.19 23.82 18.00
C LYS A 15 17.99 22.41 18.55
N HIS A 16 17.44 22.29 19.76
CA HIS A 16 17.15 20.99 20.37
C HIS A 16 16.02 20.26 19.64
N LEU A 17 15.00 20.99 19.19
CA LEU A 17 13.91 20.44 18.37
C LEU A 17 14.41 19.99 17.01
N THR A 18 15.22 20.80 16.32
CA THR A 18 15.77 20.43 15.00
C THR A 18 16.72 19.25 15.09
N ALA A 19 17.62 19.23 16.07
CA ALA A 19 18.53 18.12 16.30
C ALA A 19 17.78 16.85 16.72
N ALA A 20 16.76 16.96 17.57
CA ALA A 20 15.93 15.80 17.93
C ALA A 20 15.13 15.26 16.73
N THR A 21 14.65 16.12 15.82
CA THR A 21 14.03 15.65 14.57
C THR A 21 15.04 15.06 13.59
N GLU A 22 16.24 15.61 13.48
CA GLU A 22 17.31 15.05 12.63
C GLU A 22 17.79 13.71 13.15
N ASP A 23 18.02 13.56 14.46
CA ASP A 23 18.41 12.30 15.08
C ASP A 23 17.28 11.27 15.02
N ALA A 24 16.02 11.68 15.21
CA ALA A 24 14.88 10.77 15.07
C ALA A 24 14.72 10.30 13.61
N LEU A 25 14.81 11.21 12.63
CA LEU A 25 14.72 10.86 11.21
C LEU A 25 15.92 10.03 10.74
N SER A 26 17.14 10.40 11.14
CA SER A 26 18.37 9.69 10.79
C SER A 26 18.39 8.29 11.38
N ASN A 27 18.01 8.12 12.66
CA ASN A 27 17.93 6.81 13.30
C ASN A 27 16.76 5.95 12.79
N MET A 28 15.69 6.56 12.28
CA MET A 28 14.58 5.85 11.60
C MET A 28 14.99 5.31 10.23
N PHE A 29 15.98 5.90 9.56
CA PHE A 29 16.39 5.52 8.20
C PHE A 29 17.73 4.79 8.10
N ALA A 30 18.59 4.84 9.13
CA ALA A 30 19.98 4.37 9.06
C ALA A 30 20.17 2.83 9.17
N ASP A 31 19.17 2.07 9.63
CA ASP A 31 19.35 0.63 9.95
C ASP A 31 18.11 -0.19 9.59
N MET A 32 18.07 -0.72 8.37
CA MET A 32 17.01 -1.61 7.85
C MET A 32 17.23 -3.08 8.26
N THR A 33 17.43 -3.37 9.54
CA THR A 33 17.56 -4.75 10.06
C THR A 33 16.25 -5.23 10.70
N GLY A 34 15.35 -5.77 9.87
CA GLY A 34 14.09 -6.40 10.29
C GLY A 34 12.92 -5.42 10.45
N ASN A 35 11.79 -5.69 9.78
CA ASN A 35 10.62 -4.79 9.81
C ASN A 35 10.03 -4.62 11.22
N ASP A 36 10.14 -5.63 12.08
CA ASP A 36 9.68 -5.57 13.47
C ASP A 36 10.59 -4.73 14.38
N THR A 37 11.90 -4.66 14.11
CA THR A 37 12.80 -3.77 14.88
C THR A 37 12.52 -2.31 14.57
N LEU A 38 12.15 -2.01 13.32
CA LEU A 38 11.74 -0.68 12.90
C LEU A 38 10.47 -0.24 13.62
N LEU A 39 9.45 -1.10 13.70
CA LEU A 39 8.23 -0.81 14.46
C LEU A 39 8.49 -0.67 15.96
N ALA A 40 9.34 -1.53 16.53
CA ALA A 40 9.75 -1.44 17.93
C ALA A 40 10.45 -0.11 18.24
N ARG A 41 11.36 0.35 17.37
CA ARG A 41 12.01 1.67 17.50
C ARG A 41 11.02 2.83 17.44
N LEU A 42 9.93 2.67 16.68
CA LEU A 42 8.86 3.66 16.61
C LEU A 42 7.87 3.59 17.77
N GLY A 43 7.96 2.56 18.63
CA GLY A 43 7.00 2.33 19.70
C GLY A 43 5.60 1.98 19.18
N VAL A 44 5.51 1.39 17.99
CA VAL A 44 4.24 1.11 17.30
C VAL A 44 4.04 -0.40 17.18
N GLY A 45 2.85 -0.89 17.58
CA GLY A 45 2.48 -2.29 17.41
C GLY A 45 2.22 -2.66 15.94
N ARG A 46 2.44 -3.93 15.58
CA ARG A 46 2.26 -4.44 14.21
C ARG A 46 0.85 -4.18 13.66
N GLN A 47 -0.18 -4.57 14.42
CA GLN A 47 -1.57 -4.38 14.03
C GLN A 47 -1.88 -2.89 13.79
N HIS A 48 -1.45 -2.01 14.70
CA HIS A 48 -1.66 -0.57 14.56
C HIS A 48 -0.98 0.00 13.31
N ALA A 49 0.28 -0.35 13.05
CA ALA A 49 0.98 0.10 11.85
C ALA A 49 0.28 -0.38 10.57
N PHE A 50 -0.21 -1.62 10.59
CA PHE A 50 -0.96 -2.17 9.46
C PHE A 50 -2.29 -1.44 9.24
N ASP A 51 -3.08 -1.21 10.29
CA ASP A 51 -4.36 -0.51 10.20
C ASP A 51 -4.20 0.93 9.71
N VAL A 52 -3.20 1.66 10.24
CA VAL A 52 -2.89 3.04 9.82
C VAL A 52 -2.50 3.09 8.35
N VAL A 53 -1.64 2.17 7.89
CA VAL A 53 -1.23 2.10 6.49
C VAL A 53 -2.38 1.68 5.59
N TYR A 54 -3.20 0.72 6.01
CA TYR A 54 -4.34 0.25 5.23
C TYR A 54 -5.42 1.33 5.06
N ALA A 55 -5.57 2.23 6.03
CA ALA A 55 -6.55 3.32 6.00
C ALA A 55 -6.09 4.54 5.17
N ASP A 56 -4.83 4.60 4.73
CA ASP A 56 -4.33 5.69 3.88
C ASP A 56 -4.94 5.60 2.47
N ASP A 57 -5.36 6.75 1.94
CA ASP A 57 -6.04 6.87 0.64
C ASP A 57 -5.15 6.51 -0.55
N GLU A 58 -3.86 6.87 -0.50
CA GLU A 58 -2.90 6.52 -1.56
C GLU A 58 -2.57 5.02 -1.54
N VAL A 59 -2.46 4.44 -0.34
CA VAL A 59 -2.33 2.98 -0.18
C VAL A 59 -3.58 2.29 -0.72
N ALA A 60 -4.77 2.73 -0.33
CA ALA A 60 -6.04 2.16 -0.78
C ALA A 60 -6.17 2.19 -2.31
N ALA A 61 -5.82 3.31 -2.94
CA ALA A 61 -5.82 3.44 -4.40
C ALA A 61 -4.84 2.44 -5.05
N CYS A 62 -3.63 2.29 -4.52
CA CYS A 62 -2.66 1.30 -5.02
C CYS A 62 -3.16 -0.14 -4.84
N THR A 63 -3.80 -0.45 -3.71
CA THR A 63 -4.32 -1.80 -3.45
C THR A 63 -5.49 -2.15 -4.35
N GLU A 64 -6.38 -1.20 -4.66
CA GLU A 64 -7.46 -1.41 -5.62
C GLU A 64 -6.93 -1.67 -7.04
N ASP A 65 -5.90 -0.95 -7.48
CA ASP A 65 -5.26 -1.18 -8.77
C ASP A 65 -4.66 -2.59 -8.89
N LEU A 66 -4.01 -3.06 -7.81
CA LEU A 66 -3.43 -4.40 -7.71
C LEU A 66 -4.52 -5.48 -7.69
N ARG A 67 -5.58 -5.25 -6.90
CA ARG A 67 -6.74 -6.12 -6.81
C ARG A 67 -7.41 -6.30 -8.16
N ALA A 68 -7.71 -5.20 -8.85
CA ALA A 68 -8.28 -5.21 -10.18
C ALA A 68 -7.36 -5.94 -11.18
N ALA A 69 -6.05 -5.71 -11.11
CA ALA A 69 -5.09 -6.37 -11.98
C ALA A 69 -5.03 -7.89 -11.77
N MET A 70 -5.10 -8.35 -10.52
CA MET A 70 -5.13 -9.78 -10.19
C MET A 70 -6.41 -10.44 -10.69
N LEU A 71 -7.57 -9.82 -10.45
CA LEU A 71 -8.87 -10.37 -10.82
C LEU A 71 -9.14 -10.35 -12.33
N ALA A 72 -8.44 -9.48 -13.07
CA ALA A 72 -8.52 -9.43 -14.53
C ALA A 72 -7.81 -10.61 -15.21
N LYS A 73 -6.91 -11.32 -14.52
CA LYS A 73 -6.16 -12.42 -15.13
C LYS A 73 -7.02 -13.67 -15.27
N PRO A 74 -7.20 -14.21 -16.49
CA PRO A 74 -7.93 -15.44 -16.71
C PRO A 74 -7.18 -16.63 -16.09
N TRP A 75 -7.92 -17.64 -15.69
CA TRP A 75 -7.40 -18.82 -14.99
C TRP A 75 -8.29 -20.02 -15.26
N ARG A 76 -7.70 -21.21 -15.07
CA ARG A 76 -8.35 -22.50 -15.29
C ARG A 76 -8.09 -23.46 -14.14
N LEU A 77 -8.97 -24.46 -14.05
CA LEU A 77 -8.76 -25.65 -13.23
C LEU A 77 -8.61 -26.86 -14.15
N TYR A 78 -7.68 -27.75 -13.79
CA TYR A 78 -7.53 -29.03 -14.47
C TYR A 78 -7.17 -30.12 -13.45
N GLY A 79 -7.49 -31.37 -13.77
CA GLY A 79 -7.21 -32.52 -12.92
C GLY A 79 -7.34 -33.80 -13.74
N ASP A 80 -6.44 -34.76 -13.51
CA ASP A 80 -6.51 -36.06 -14.20
C ASP A 80 -7.71 -36.84 -13.67
N GLY A 81 -8.59 -37.30 -14.57
CA GLY A 81 -9.84 -37.99 -14.21
C GLY A 81 -10.94 -37.09 -13.62
N LEU A 82 -10.74 -35.77 -13.54
CA LEU A 82 -11.73 -34.82 -13.05
C LEU A 82 -12.89 -34.69 -14.05
N SER A 83 -14.11 -34.94 -13.59
CA SER A 83 -15.31 -34.75 -14.41
C SER A 83 -15.53 -33.27 -14.74
N GLU A 84 -16.09 -32.96 -15.93
CA GLU A 84 -16.39 -31.57 -16.29
C GLU A 84 -17.44 -30.94 -15.36
N GLU A 85 -18.34 -31.74 -14.79
CA GLU A 85 -19.31 -31.29 -13.78
C GLU A 85 -18.62 -30.85 -12.47
N ASP A 86 -17.70 -31.65 -11.94
CA ASP A 86 -16.96 -31.29 -10.73
C ASP A 86 -16.01 -30.11 -10.96
N LYS A 87 -15.40 -30.04 -12.15
CA LYS A 87 -14.56 -28.92 -12.56
C LYS A 87 -15.35 -27.62 -12.61
N ASP A 88 -16.52 -27.60 -13.26
CA ASP A 88 -17.40 -26.43 -13.31
C ASP A 88 -17.90 -26.02 -11.91
N ARG A 89 -18.23 -26.99 -11.05
CA ARG A 89 -18.62 -26.73 -9.66
C ARG A 89 -17.49 -26.07 -8.86
N LEU A 90 -16.28 -26.64 -8.91
CA LEU A 90 -15.10 -26.08 -8.25
C LEU A 90 -14.76 -24.69 -8.78
N TRP A 91 -14.85 -24.51 -10.10
CA TRP A 91 -14.61 -23.23 -10.76
C TRP A 91 -15.60 -22.16 -10.29
N LYS A 92 -16.91 -22.46 -10.29
CA LYS A 92 -17.96 -21.54 -9.82
C LYS A 92 -17.75 -21.14 -8.37
N MET A 93 -17.40 -22.10 -7.52
CA MET A 93 -17.14 -21.85 -6.10
C MET A 93 -15.89 -20.98 -5.90
N LEU A 94 -14.76 -21.32 -6.53
CA LEU A 94 -13.53 -20.53 -6.43
C LEU A 94 -13.74 -19.10 -6.96
N ARG A 95 -14.42 -18.95 -8.10
CA ARG A 95 -14.71 -17.64 -8.71
C ARG A 95 -15.44 -16.69 -7.76
N GLN A 96 -16.37 -17.19 -6.94
CA GLN A 96 -17.08 -16.38 -5.95
C GLN A 96 -16.16 -15.81 -4.86
N HIS A 97 -15.05 -16.50 -4.58
CA HIS A 97 -14.13 -16.16 -3.51
C HIS A 97 -12.79 -15.58 -3.98
N MET A 98 -12.53 -15.52 -5.29
CA MET A 98 -11.29 -14.95 -5.85
C MET A 98 -10.99 -13.54 -5.34
N ALA A 99 -12.02 -12.70 -5.17
CA ALA A 99 -11.88 -11.38 -4.58
C ALA A 99 -11.33 -11.41 -3.15
N ALA A 100 -11.85 -12.30 -2.29
CA ALA A 100 -11.38 -12.43 -0.90
C ALA A 100 -9.97 -13.04 -0.81
N LEU A 101 -9.62 -13.93 -1.72
CA LEU A 101 -8.26 -14.46 -1.84
C LEU A 101 -7.27 -13.38 -2.27
N ALA A 102 -7.65 -12.53 -3.24
CA ALA A 102 -6.87 -11.37 -3.66
C ALA A 102 -6.64 -10.36 -2.51
N GLU A 103 -7.67 -10.09 -1.70
CA GLU A 103 -7.52 -9.30 -0.47
C GLU A 103 -6.52 -9.94 0.49
N SER A 104 -6.59 -11.25 0.67
CA SER A 104 -5.66 -11.99 1.55
C SER A 104 -4.21 -11.88 1.07
N VAL A 105 -3.98 -11.83 -0.24
CA VAL A 105 -2.64 -11.59 -0.81
C VAL A 105 -2.15 -10.18 -0.49
N ILE A 106 -3.00 -9.16 -0.64
CA ILE A 106 -2.67 -7.77 -0.30
C ILE A 106 -2.36 -7.63 1.19
N ASP A 107 -3.17 -8.26 2.05
CA ASP A 107 -2.93 -8.32 3.49
C ASP A 107 -1.58 -8.95 3.82
N ALA A 108 -1.25 -10.07 3.17
CA ALA A 108 0.06 -10.71 3.36
C ALA A 108 1.22 -9.85 2.87
N ARG A 109 1.02 -9.06 1.81
CA ARG A 109 2.05 -8.12 1.33
C ARG A 109 2.29 -6.98 2.31
N LEU A 110 1.22 -6.40 2.86
CA LEU A 110 1.28 -5.27 3.77
C LEU A 110 1.72 -5.70 5.17
N ASN A 111 1.06 -6.71 5.73
CA ASN A 111 1.33 -7.22 7.08
C ASN A 111 2.44 -8.27 7.10
N GLY A 112 2.99 -8.74 5.98
CA GLY A 112 3.99 -9.82 5.92
C GLY A 112 3.39 -11.23 5.95
N TYR A 113 2.20 -11.38 6.56
CA TYR A 113 1.36 -12.57 6.49
C TYR A 113 -0.12 -12.20 6.58
N SER A 114 -0.98 -13.08 6.10
CA SER A 114 -2.43 -12.98 6.26
C SER A 114 -3.03 -14.32 6.65
N VAL A 115 -4.21 -14.23 7.26
CA VAL A 115 -5.00 -15.37 7.68
C VAL A 115 -6.44 -15.13 7.23
N ALA A 116 -7.05 -16.13 6.60
CA ALA A 116 -8.49 -16.16 6.34
C ALA A 116 -9.05 -17.51 6.75
N ARG A 117 -10.25 -17.52 7.33
CA ARG A 117 -10.94 -18.74 7.74
C ARG A 117 -11.94 -19.17 6.68
N TYR A 118 -11.90 -20.44 6.28
CA TYR A 118 -12.94 -21.03 5.45
C TYR A 118 -14.15 -21.39 6.31
N VAL A 119 -15.32 -20.91 5.88
CA VAL A 119 -16.61 -21.26 6.47
C VAL A 119 -17.32 -22.19 5.51
N TYR A 120 -17.45 -23.44 5.90
CA TYR A 120 -18.11 -24.46 5.10
C TYR A 120 -19.61 -24.47 5.34
N ALA A 121 -20.37 -24.84 4.30
CA ALA A 121 -21.79 -25.10 4.39
C ALA A 121 -22.16 -26.31 3.53
N GLN A 122 -23.20 -27.02 3.94
CA GLN A 122 -23.83 -28.01 3.09
C GLN A 122 -24.51 -27.31 1.91
N GLY A 123 -24.23 -27.76 0.70
CA GLY A 123 -24.95 -27.40 -0.52
C GLY A 123 -25.65 -28.63 -1.11
N ASP A 124 -26.39 -28.39 -2.21
CA ASP A 124 -27.16 -29.43 -2.88
C ASP A 124 -26.25 -30.53 -3.47
N ASP A 125 -25.08 -30.14 -3.99
CA ASP A 125 -24.12 -31.02 -4.65
C ASP A 125 -22.86 -31.30 -3.80
N GLY A 126 -22.99 -31.32 -2.47
CA GLY A 126 -21.88 -31.58 -1.54
C GLY A 126 -21.54 -30.38 -0.66
N ILE A 127 -20.32 -30.34 -0.11
CA ILE A 127 -19.92 -29.27 0.81
C ILE A 127 -19.27 -28.15 0.01
N ARG A 128 -19.67 -26.90 0.26
CA ARG A 128 -19.05 -25.73 -0.35
C ARG A 128 -18.36 -24.87 0.71
N ILE A 129 -17.33 -24.14 0.29
CA ILE A 129 -16.85 -22.99 1.08
C ILE A 129 -17.86 -21.87 0.82
N ALA A 130 -18.61 -21.49 1.85
CA ALA A 130 -19.65 -20.47 1.76
C ALA A 130 -19.11 -19.06 2.01
N ASN A 131 -18.01 -18.94 2.76
CA ASN A 131 -17.35 -17.67 3.01
C ASN A 131 -15.85 -17.87 3.24
N VAL A 132 -15.07 -16.87 2.83
CA VAL A 132 -13.65 -16.72 3.17
C VAL A 132 -13.54 -15.51 4.09
N SER A 133 -13.52 -15.77 5.40
CA SER A 133 -13.55 -14.73 6.43
C SER A 133 -12.13 -14.23 6.72
N SER A 134 -11.79 -13.03 6.24
CA SER A 134 -10.51 -12.40 6.56
C SER A 134 -10.36 -12.16 8.06
N LYS A 135 -9.15 -12.43 8.58
CA LYS A 135 -8.75 -12.20 9.97
C LYS A 135 -7.92 -10.95 10.16
N ARG A 136 -7.93 -10.05 9.17
CA ARG A 136 -7.20 -8.78 9.13
C ARG A 136 -7.19 -8.00 10.45
N GLY A 137 -8.35 -7.86 11.10
CA GLY A 137 -8.52 -7.08 12.33
C GLY A 137 -8.05 -7.77 13.62
N GLU A 138 -7.59 -9.02 13.55
CA GLU A 138 -7.12 -9.79 14.70
C GLU A 138 -5.83 -10.57 14.40
N LEU A 139 -5.04 -10.13 13.42
CA LEU A 139 -3.82 -10.84 12.99
C LEU A 139 -2.79 -10.98 14.11
N GLU A 140 -2.75 -10.06 15.08
CA GLU A 140 -1.90 -10.17 16.27
C GLU A 140 -2.16 -11.42 17.13
N ARG A 141 -3.37 -12.01 17.02
CA ARG A 141 -3.71 -13.26 17.69
C ARG A 141 -3.18 -14.47 16.93
N PHE A 142 -2.80 -14.33 15.67
CA PHE A 142 -2.26 -15.40 14.84
C PHE A 142 -0.74 -15.26 14.73
N VAL A 143 -0.02 -16.22 15.28
CA VAL A 143 1.44 -16.19 15.40
C VAL A 143 2.06 -17.27 14.51
N PRO A 144 2.78 -16.89 13.45
CA PRO A 144 3.59 -17.81 12.66
C PRO A 144 4.79 -18.35 13.43
N TYR A 145 4.99 -19.67 13.42
CA TYR A 145 6.14 -20.33 14.05
C TYR A 145 7.20 -20.71 13.00
N ARG A 146 8.42 -20.99 13.48
CA ARG A 146 9.60 -21.25 12.63
C ARG A 146 9.50 -22.53 11.80
N ASP A 147 8.67 -23.47 12.24
CA ASP A 147 8.36 -24.72 11.56
C ASP A 147 7.29 -24.55 10.47
N GLY A 148 6.75 -23.34 10.30
CA GLY A 148 5.69 -23.02 9.34
C GLY A 148 4.28 -23.22 9.90
N SER A 149 4.13 -23.69 11.13
CA SER A 149 2.82 -23.79 11.78
C SER A 149 2.26 -22.41 12.17
N LEU A 150 0.94 -22.32 12.27
CA LEU A 150 0.24 -21.11 12.68
C LEU A 150 -0.44 -21.37 14.02
N MET A 151 -0.14 -20.54 15.02
CA MET A 151 -0.73 -20.63 16.36
C MET A 151 -1.76 -19.52 16.56
N TYR A 152 -2.96 -19.85 17.04
CA TYR A 152 -3.95 -18.87 17.49
C TYR A 152 -3.84 -18.67 19.00
N ARG A 153 -3.69 -17.41 19.42
CA ARG A 153 -3.69 -16.98 20.82
C ARG A 153 -5.07 -16.47 21.19
N GLY A 154 -5.91 -17.39 21.65
CA GLY A 154 -7.23 -17.09 22.15
C GLY A 154 -7.22 -16.73 23.65
N THR A 155 -8.39 -16.39 24.18
CA THR A 155 -8.57 -16.19 25.62
C THR A 155 -8.43 -17.47 26.44
N ALA A 156 -8.62 -18.63 25.80
CA ALA A 156 -8.54 -19.96 26.42
C ALA A 156 -7.15 -20.61 26.33
N GLY A 157 -6.19 -19.99 25.63
CA GLY A 157 -4.84 -20.53 25.44
C GLY A 157 -4.35 -20.43 23.99
N GLU A 158 -3.25 -21.12 23.72
CA GLU A 158 -2.68 -21.28 22.38
C GLU A 158 -3.24 -22.54 21.71
N GLU A 159 -3.72 -22.41 20.47
CA GLU A 159 -4.27 -23.51 19.66
C GLU A 159 -3.62 -23.54 18.28
N VAL A 160 -3.17 -24.71 17.84
CA VAL A 160 -2.62 -24.88 16.49
C VAL A 160 -3.74 -24.75 15.47
N CYS A 161 -3.58 -23.83 14.52
CA CYS A 161 -4.52 -23.64 13.43
C CYS A 161 -4.36 -24.75 12.40
N ASP A 162 -5.48 -25.35 11.98
CA ASP A 162 -5.48 -26.26 10.83
C ASP A 162 -5.36 -25.46 9.52
N THR A 163 -4.15 -25.43 8.96
CA THR A 163 -3.85 -24.77 7.69
C THR A 163 -4.02 -25.70 6.48
N ASN A 164 -4.64 -26.87 6.64
CA ASN A 164 -4.97 -27.74 5.49
C ASN A 164 -6.37 -27.42 4.97
N VAL A 165 -7.34 -27.28 5.87
CA VAL A 165 -8.75 -27.07 5.49
C VAL A 165 -9.43 -25.92 6.22
N MET A 166 -8.96 -25.47 7.38
CA MET A 166 -9.70 -24.46 8.16
C MET A 166 -9.24 -23.03 7.88
N TYR A 167 -7.93 -22.81 7.78
CA TYR A 167 -7.34 -21.49 7.62
C TYR A 167 -6.44 -21.42 6.40
N LEU A 168 -6.72 -20.47 5.51
CA LEU A 168 -5.75 -19.99 4.55
C LEU A 168 -4.68 -19.18 5.27
N PHE A 169 -3.45 -19.66 5.25
CA PHE A 169 -2.28 -18.95 5.80
C PHE A 169 -1.32 -18.59 4.67
N LEU A 170 -1.13 -17.29 4.44
CA LEU A 170 -0.20 -16.79 3.42
C LEU A 170 0.92 -16.00 4.09
N THR A 171 2.15 -16.23 3.64
CA THR A 171 3.32 -15.45 4.06
C THR A 171 4.01 -14.80 2.86
N HIS A 172 4.48 -13.58 3.04
CA HIS A 172 5.28 -12.85 2.06
C HIS A 172 6.74 -12.84 2.51
N ARG A 173 7.61 -13.58 1.80
CA ARG A 173 9.07 -13.66 2.05
C ARG A 173 9.42 -14.04 3.50
N ALA A 174 8.69 -15.01 4.06
CA ALA A 174 9.04 -15.59 5.37
C ALA A 174 10.36 -16.36 5.30
N THR A 175 11.11 -16.30 6.40
CA THR A 175 12.34 -17.06 6.60
C THR A 175 12.31 -17.73 7.98
N SER A 176 13.23 -18.64 8.26
CA SER A 176 13.34 -19.28 9.57
C SER A 176 13.62 -18.29 10.72
N THR A 177 14.21 -17.13 10.40
CA THR A 177 14.47 -16.03 11.34
C THR A 177 13.38 -14.98 11.38
N ASN A 178 12.52 -14.93 10.35
CA ASN A 178 11.34 -14.07 10.28
C ASN A 178 10.13 -14.86 9.75
N PRO A 179 9.49 -15.70 10.60
CA PRO A 179 8.34 -16.51 10.18
C PRO A 179 7.12 -15.69 9.77
N ALA A 180 6.98 -14.48 10.33
CA ALA A 180 5.89 -13.55 10.00
C ALA A 180 6.10 -12.80 8.67
N GLY A 181 7.21 -13.03 7.97
CA GLY A 181 7.45 -12.44 6.65
C GLY A 181 7.75 -10.94 6.66
N GLU A 182 8.03 -10.42 5.47
CA GLU A 182 8.41 -9.04 5.23
C GLU A 182 7.15 -8.15 5.17
N MET A 183 6.85 -7.47 6.27
CA MET A 183 5.78 -6.47 6.41
C MET A 183 6.08 -5.16 5.66
N ALA A 184 5.46 -4.91 4.50
CA ALA A 184 5.62 -3.64 3.79
C ALA A 184 5.09 -2.43 4.61
N ALA A 185 4.04 -2.63 5.41
CA ALA A 185 3.44 -1.58 6.23
C ALA A 185 4.42 -0.99 7.25
N ALA A 186 5.38 -1.77 7.78
CA ALA A 186 6.43 -1.23 8.64
C ALA A 186 7.24 -0.12 7.92
N ARG A 187 7.57 -0.31 6.64
CA ARG A 187 8.32 0.67 5.85
C ARG A 187 7.46 1.84 5.36
N LEU A 188 6.16 1.63 5.25
CA LEU A 188 5.17 2.62 4.80
C LEU A 188 4.57 3.44 5.95
N TYR A 189 4.73 3.00 7.20
CA TYR A 189 4.17 3.70 8.34
C TYR A 189 4.63 5.16 8.43
N ALA A 190 5.93 5.41 8.27
CA ALA A 190 6.48 6.77 8.33
C ALA A 190 5.92 7.71 7.23
N PRO A 191 5.94 7.37 5.93
CA PRO A 191 5.33 8.23 4.90
C PRO A 191 3.82 8.39 5.07
N VAL A 192 3.09 7.37 5.51
CA VAL A 192 1.64 7.49 5.80
C VAL A 192 1.39 8.41 6.99
N ALA A 193 2.14 8.25 8.09
CA ALA A 193 2.03 9.11 9.26
C ALA A 193 2.37 10.58 8.95
N LEU A 194 3.23 10.81 7.95
CA LEU A 194 3.55 12.14 7.45
C LEU A 194 2.38 12.75 6.67
N ARG A 195 1.76 11.96 5.78
CA ARG A 195 0.57 12.36 5.01
C ARG A 195 -0.61 12.69 5.91
N SER A 196 -0.91 11.84 6.89
CA SER A 196 -2.03 12.06 7.82
C SER A 196 -1.89 13.34 8.65
N LYS A 197 -0.66 13.78 8.94
CA LYS A 197 -0.39 15.05 9.62
C LYS A 197 -0.18 16.23 8.67
N GLY A 198 -0.09 15.99 7.36
CA GLY A 198 0.20 17.00 6.34
C GLY A 198 -0.78 18.17 6.38
N PHE A 199 -2.08 17.89 6.41
CA PHE A 199 -3.13 18.91 6.50
C PHE A 199 -3.05 19.74 7.79
N VAL A 200 -2.68 19.14 8.91
CA VAL A 200 -2.53 19.86 10.19
C VAL A 200 -1.36 20.84 10.10
N PHE A 201 -0.23 20.41 9.55
CA PHE A 201 0.93 21.30 9.36
C PHE A 201 0.65 22.38 8.31
N ALA A 202 -0.05 22.04 7.23
CA ALA A 202 -0.49 23.00 6.23
C ALA A 202 -1.44 24.05 6.83
N ALA A 203 -2.42 23.63 7.65
CA ALA A 203 -3.32 24.55 8.34
C ALA A 203 -2.58 25.45 9.34
N GLN A 204 -1.62 24.92 10.09
CA GLN A 204 -0.76 25.71 10.98
C GLN A 204 0.11 26.71 10.20
N PHE A 205 0.61 26.30 9.04
CA PHE A 205 1.34 27.18 8.14
C PHE A 205 0.43 28.28 7.60
N ILE A 206 -0.72 27.95 7.01
CA ILE A 206 -1.67 28.95 6.51
C ILE A 206 -2.04 29.93 7.62
N THR A 207 -2.36 29.45 8.83
CA THR A 207 -2.72 30.32 9.96
C THR A 207 -1.60 31.29 10.34
N ARG A 208 -0.34 30.84 10.33
CA ARG A 208 0.82 31.68 10.70
C ARG A 208 1.28 32.61 9.59
N TYR A 209 1.04 32.26 8.33
CA TYR A 209 1.59 32.95 7.15
C TYR A 209 0.54 33.80 6.42
N ALA A 210 -0.76 33.51 6.60
CA ALA A 210 -1.84 34.31 6.04
C ALA A 210 -2.03 35.65 6.78
N GLN A 211 -1.46 35.80 7.98
CA GLN A 211 -1.52 37.05 8.74
C GLN A 211 -0.15 37.75 8.72
N PRO A 212 -0.02 38.89 8.03
CA PRO A 212 1.21 39.68 8.08
C PRO A 212 1.40 40.28 9.47
N TYR A 213 2.63 40.29 9.97
CA TYR A 213 2.95 41.02 11.18
C TYR A 213 3.18 42.49 10.84
N MET A 214 2.38 43.35 11.43
CA MET A 214 2.48 44.78 11.22
C MET A 214 3.24 45.38 12.39
N VAL A 215 4.44 45.90 12.11
CA VAL A 215 5.34 46.47 13.11
C VAL A 215 5.48 47.96 12.84
N ALA A 216 5.04 48.78 13.79
CA ALA A 216 5.28 50.21 13.79
C ALA A 216 6.32 50.57 14.85
N LYS A 217 7.33 51.32 14.44
CA LYS A 217 8.27 51.99 15.34
C LYS A 217 7.93 53.46 15.32
N ILE A 218 7.63 54.01 16.48
CA ILE A 218 7.24 55.41 16.61
C ILE A 218 8.09 56.11 17.67
N ASN A 219 8.33 57.40 17.46
CA ASN A 219 9.00 58.24 18.45
C ASN A 219 7.96 58.94 19.34
N ALA A 220 7.36 58.19 20.27
CA ALA A 220 6.36 58.74 21.19
C ALA A 220 7.02 59.26 22.48
N GLY A 221 6.72 60.51 22.85
CA GLY A 221 7.18 61.12 24.11
C GLY A 221 6.30 60.73 25.31
N THR A 222 5.07 60.28 25.06
CA THR A 222 4.10 59.85 26.08
C THR A 222 3.31 58.59 25.69
N ASP A 223 2.75 57.89 26.69
CA ASP A 223 1.87 56.72 26.47
C ASP A 223 0.58 57.09 25.73
N GLU A 224 0.13 58.34 25.83
CA GLU A 224 -1.09 58.81 25.16
C GLU A 224 -0.90 58.97 23.66
N GLU A 225 0.24 59.54 23.24
CA GLU A 225 0.67 59.59 21.84
C GLU A 225 0.80 58.18 21.26
N HIS A 226 1.39 57.25 22.02
CA HIS A 226 1.54 55.86 21.62
C HIS A 226 0.19 55.18 21.38
N ARG A 227 -0.76 55.32 22.32
CA ARG A 227 -2.12 54.76 22.18
C ARG A 227 -2.91 55.40 21.04
N GLY A 228 -2.74 56.71 20.84
CA GLY A 228 -3.37 57.44 19.74
C GLY A 228 -2.89 56.95 18.37
N PHE A 229 -1.58 56.74 18.21
CA PHE A 229 -1.01 56.13 17.02
C PHE A 229 -1.53 54.71 16.80
N MET A 230 -1.53 53.87 17.84
CA MET A 230 -1.99 52.48 17.73
C MET A 230 -3.44 52.36 17.25
N ARG A 231 -4.32 53.30 17.66
CA ARG A 231 -5.71 53.33 17.17
C ARG A 231 -5.77 53.61 15.67
N ARG A 232 -5.08 54.66 15.20
CA ARG A 232 -4.96 54.98 13.76
C ARG A 232 -4.33 53.84 12.96
N PHE A 233 -3.37 53.14 13.57
CA PHE A 233 -2.70 52.01 12.94
C PHE A 233 -3.63 50.81 12.78
N ILE A 234 -4.48 50.51 13.76
CA ILE A 234 -5.52 49.48 13.66
C ILE A 234 -6.55 49.85 12.58
N ASP A 235 -6.96 51.12 12.52
CA ASP A 235 -7.88 51.62 11.48
C ASP A 235 -7.27 51.48 10.07
N PHE A 236 -5.95 51.70 9.94
CA PHE A 236 -5.21 51.45 8.71
C PHE A 236 -5.24 49.97 8.28
N LEU A 237 -5.09 49.02 9.23
CA LEU A 237 -5.20 47.58 8.93
C LEU A 237 -6.60 47.18 8.42
N GLY A 238 -7.63 47.96 8.74
CA GLY A 238 -9.00 47.78 8.23
C GLY A 238 -9.23 48.26 6.80
N GLY A 239 -8.19 48.73 6.08
CA GLY A 239 -8.29 49.22 4.71
C GLY A 239 -8.30 50.75 4.57
N GLY A 240 -7.82 51.47 5.60
CA GLY A 240 -7.69 52.92 5.60
C GLY A 240 -6.32 53.44 5.12
N ALA A 241 -6.08 54.73 5.32
CA ALA A 241 -4.78 55.37 5.14
C ALA A 241 -4.33 56.01 6.46
N VAL A 242 -3.03 56.01 6.75
CA VAL A 242 -2.46 56.65 7.94
C VAL A 242 -1.31 57.57 7.53
N SER A 243 -1.29 58.78 8.08
CA SER A 243 -0.12 59.67 8.04
C SER A 243 0.78 59.35 9.23
N ILE A 244 2.08 59.18 8.99
CA ILE A 244 3.10 58.91 10.02
C ILE A 244 4.14 60.03 10.03
N GLU A 245 4.81 60.24 11.15
CA GLU A 245 5.86 61.26 11.25
C GLU A 245 7.13 60.85 10.50
N ARG A 246 8.01 61.82 10.20
CA ARG A 246 9.23 61.56 9.41
C ARG A 246 10.18 60.55 10.07
N GLU A 247 10.13 60.42 11.40
CA GLU A 247 10.96 59.51 12.17
C GLU A 247 10.29 58.16 12.46
N ASP A 248 9.00 58.03 12.15
CA ASP A 248 8.23 56.80 12.35
C ASP A 248 8.44 55.82 11.18
N ASP A 249 8.46 54.52 11.48
CA ASP A 249 8.68 53.45 10.50
C ASP A 249 7.62 52.35 10.66
N VAL A 250 6.80 52.17 9.64
CA VAL A 250 5.79 51.11 9.56
C VAL A 250 6.28 50.05 8.57
N LYS A 251 6.44 48.81 9.06
CA LYS A 251 6.87 47.67 8.26
C LYS A 251 5.88 46.52 8.35
N MET A 252 5.54 45.99 7.18
CA MET A 252 4.87 44.71 7.05
C MET A 252 5.94 43.62 7.02
N LEU A 253 5.99 42.81 8.08
CA LEU A 253 6.78 41.59 8.13
C LEU A 253 5.91 40.44 7.65
N GLN A 254 6.04 40.11 6.37
CA GLN A 254 5.46 38.92 5.78
C GLN A 254 6.55 37.86 5.61
N ASN A 255 6.22 36.62 5.92
CA ASN A 255 7.11 35.51 5.61
C ASN A 255 6.89 35.09 4.14
N THR A 256 7.96 34.99 3.37
CA THR A 256 7.92 34.75 1.91
C THR A 256 7.75 33.28 1.53
N ALA A 257 7.62 32.37 2.50
CA ALA A 257 7.43 30.96 2.19
C ALA A 257 6.06 30.74 1.51
N ASP A 258 6.10 30.01 0.41
CA ASP A 258 4.99 29.78 -0.54
C ASP A 258 4.32 28.41 -0.36
N GLY A 259 4.71 27.65 0.67
CA GLY A 259 4.17 26.33 0.97
C GLY A 259 4.63 25.21 0.03
N GLN A 260 5.55 25.45 -0.91
CA GLN A 260 6.03 24.42 -1.87
C GLN A 260 6.65 23.21 -1.18
N ALA A 261 7.21 23.39 0.04
CA ALA A 261 7.74 22.31 0.84
C ALA A 261 6.69 21.23 1.19
N PHE A 262 5.42 21.61 1.41
CA PHE A 262 4.35 20.64 1.72
C PHE A 262 4.05 19.74 0.52
N LYS A 263 3.91 20.34 -0.66
CA LYS A 263 3.70 19.61 -1.92
C LYS A 263 4.85 18.63 -2.17
N ARG A 264 6.11 19.06 -1.98
CA ARG A 264 7.28 18.18 -2.16
C ARG A 264 7.29 17.01 -1.19
N LEU A 265 6.93 17.26 0.06
CA LEU A 265 6.87 16.25 1.11
C LEU A 265 5.79 15.20 0.81
N GLU A 266 4.61 15.65 0.39
CA GLU A 266 3.50 14.79 -0.02
C GLU A 266 3.86 13.95 -1.25
N ASN A 267 4.43 14.57 -2.29
CA ASN A 267 4.88 13.86 -3.48
C ASN A 267 5.93 12.79 -3.15
N LEU A 268 6.85 13.06 -2.22
CA LEU A 268 7.83 12.08 -1.77
C LEU A 268 7.18 10.91 -1.04
N ALA A 269 6.18 11.18 -0.20
CA ALA A 269 5.42 10.13 0.50
C ALA A 269 4.64 9.25 -0.51
N ASN A 270 3.93 9.86 -1.46
CA ASN A 270 3.18 9.14 -2.50
C ASN A 270 4.11 8.29 -3.35
N ALA A 271 5.21 8.86 -3.81
CA ALA A 271 6.19 8.14 -4.60
C ALA A 271 6.76 6.92 -3.83
N ARG A 272 6.95 7.01 -2.51
CA ARG A 272 7.41 5.89 -1.68
C ARG A 272 6.35 4.80 -1.54
N ILE A 273 5.09 5.17 -1.35
CA ILE A 273 3.95 4.24 -1.28
C ILE A 273 3.83 3.48 -2.61
N GLN A 274 3.71 4.22 -3.72
CA GLN A 274 3.54 3.65 -5.05
C GLN A 274 4.73 2.77 -5.44
N LYS A 275 5.98 3.20 -5.20
CA LYS A 275 7.17 2.37 -5.49
C LYS A 275 7.18 1.07 -4.68
N THR A 276 6.70 1.09 -3.44
CA THR A 276 6.70 -0.10 -2.58
C THR A 276 5.64 -1.12 -3.01
N LEU A 277 4.45 -0.65 -3.41
CA LEU A 277 3.31 -1.51 -3.75
C LEU A 277 3.28 -1.88 -5.23
N LEU A 278 3.46 -0.88 -6.11
CA LEU A 278 3.35 -1.01 -7.56
C LEU A 278 4.71 -1.16 -8.25
N GLY A 279 5.83 -0.92 -7.55
CA GLY A 279 7.18 -0.94 -8.14
C GLY A 279 7.57 0.34 -8.90
N LYS A 280 6.69 1.34 -8.96
CA LYS A 280 6.87 2.59 -9.73
C LYS A 280 6.02 3.73 -9.16
N VAL A 281 6.21 4.94 -9.69
CA VAL A 281 5.31 6.09 -9.47
C VAL A 281 4.31 6.15 -10.63
N LYS A 282 3.04 6.47 -10.36
CA LYS A 282 2.02 6.64 -11.38
C LYS A 282 2.38 7.80 -12.30
N THR A 283 2.25 7.61 -13.61
CA THR A 283 2.55 8.65 -14.61
C THR A 283 1.67 9.88 -14.51
N SER A 284 0.48 9.78 -13.92
CA SER A 284 -0.39 10.92 -13.58
C SER A 284 0.25 11.90 -12.62
N ASP A 285 1.19 11.43 -11.79
CA ASP A 285 1.80 12.20 -10.71
C ASP A 285 3.19 12.73 -11.10
N LEU A 286 3.65 12.40 -12.32
CA LEU A 286 4.89 12.93 -12.88
C LEU A 286 4.62 14.31 -13.49
N GLU A 287 5.41 15.31 -13.10
CA GLU A 287 5.31 16.67 -13.65
C GLU A 287 5.60 16.72 -15.17
N THR A 288 6.25 15.68 -15.72
CA THR A 288 6.53 15.52 -17.16
C THR A 288 6.31 14.06 -17.59
N GLY A 289 5.07 13.64 -17.82
CA GLY A 289 4.74 12.32 -18.38
C GLY A 289 4.62 12.35 -19.91
N SER A 290 5.35 11.50 -20.64
CA SER A 290 5.17 11.31 -22.09
C SER A 290 4.22 10.15 -22.38
N ARG A 291 3.43 10.26 -23.46
CA ARG A 291 2.52 9.19 -23.92
C ARG A 291 3.24 7.86 -24.20
N ALA A 292 4.46 7.92 -24.71
CA ALA A 292 5.30 6.75 -24.96
C ALA A 292 5.73 6.02 -23.66
N ALA A 293 5.96 6.78 -22.58
CA ALA A 293 6.24 6.21 -21.27
C ALA A 293 5.02 5.48 -20.70
N GLN A 294 3.81 6.02 -20.89
CA GLN A 294 2.55 5.39 -20.45
C GLN A 294 2.30 4.05 -21.18
N GLU A 295 2.50 3.99 -22.49
CA GLU A 295 2.29 2.77 -23.28
C GLU A 295 3.28 1.66 -22.91
N THR A 296 4.55 2.02 -22.70
CA THR A 296 5.58 1.08 -22.22
C THR A 296 5.28 0.59 -20.80
N GLU A 297 4.78 1.49 -19.95
CA GLU A 297 4.42 1.21 -18.57
C GLU A 297 3.25 0.24 -18.46
N GLU A 298 2.23 0.40 -19.30
CA GLU A 298 1.08 -0.50 -19.40
C GLU A 298 1.52 -1.87 -19.89
N ASN A 299 2.44 -1.92 -20.86
CA ASN A 299 3.04 -3.17 -21.35
C ASN A 299 3.80 -3.95 -20.27
N ASN A 300 4.40 -3.27 -19.29
CA ASN A 300 5.14 -3.91 -18.18
C ASN A 300 4.25 -4.16 -16.93
N ARG A 301 2.93 -3.93 -17.01
CA ARG A 301 2.01 -4.16 -15.88
C ARG A 301 1.99 -5.62 -15.45
N ALA A 302 2.01 -6.55 -16.40
CA ALA A 302 2.00 -7.99 -16.15
C ALA A 302 3.21 -8.43 -15.30
N GLU A 303 4.41 -7.94 -15.62
CA GLU A 303 5.64 -8.26 -14.88
C GLU A 303 5.59 -7.79 -13.42
N ARG A 304 4.99 -6.62 -13.18
CA ARG A 304 4.91 -6.03 -11.82
C ARG A 304 3.91 -6.77 -10.92
N ILE A 305 2.81 -7.27 -11.49
CA ILE A 305 1.82 -8.04 -10.73
C ILE A 305 2.18 -9.52 -10.58
N ALA A 306 3.20 -10.01 -11.30
CA ALA A 306 3.58 -11.42 -11.28
C ALA A 306 3.80 -11.97 -9.86
N SER A 307 4.48 -11.22 -8.99
CA SER A 307 4.67 -11.62 -7.59
C SER A 307 3.36 -11.79 -6.80
N TYR A 308 2.36 -10.94 -7.06
CA TYR A 308 1.04 -11.03 -6.46
C TYR A 308 0.26 -12.21 -7.04
N LEU A 309 0.34 -12.44 -8.35
CA LEU A 309 -0.27 -13.59 -9.01
C LEU A 309 0.29 -14.90 -8.46
N VAL A 310 1.60 -15.02 -8.23
CA VAL A 310 2.18 -16.23 -7.60
C VAL A 310 1.58 -16.50 -6.21
N MET A 311 1.38 -15.46 -5.39
CA MET A 311 0.72 -15.62 -4.09
C MET A 311 -0.77 -15.96 -4.22
N LEU A 312 -1.45 -15.37 -5.20
CA LEU A 312 -2.85 -15.66 -5.47
C LEU A 312 -3.04 -17.08 -6.00
N SER A 313 -2.15 -17.59 -6.85
CA SER A 313 -2.13 -18.99 -7.29
C SER A 313 -2.01 -19.94 -6.10
N ARG A 314 -1.15 -19.64 -5.12
CA ARG A 314 -1.04 -20.45 -3.89
C ARG A 314 -2.32 -20.42 -3.07
N ALA A 315 -2.95 -19.25 -2.93
CA ALA A 315 -4.21 -19.10 -2.23
C ALA A 315 -5.36 -19.86 -2.92
N ALA A 316 -5.45 -19.75 -4.25
CA ALA A 316 -6.44 -20.44 -5.06
C ALA A 316 -6.22 -21.96 -5.06
N GLN A 317 -4.98 -22.42 -5.18
CA GLN A 317 -4.62 -23.84 -5.07
C GLN A 317 -5.03 -24.41 -3.70
N HIS A 318 -4.65 -23.72 -2.62
CA HIS A 318 -5.04 -24.12 -1.27
C HIS A 318 -6.57 -24.15 -1.10
N PHE A 319 -7.29 -23.20 -1.67
CA PHE A 319 -8.76 -23.19 -1.63
C PHE A 319 -9.35 -24.44 -2.30
N VAL A 320 -8.82 -24.81 -3.47
CA VAL A 320 -9.26 -26.00 -4.21
C VAL A 320 -8.91 -27.28 -3.45
N ASP A 321 -7.68 -27.39 -2.94
CA ASP A 321 -7.25 -28.54 -2.14
C ASP A 321 -8.14 -28.73 -0.91
N ALA A 322 -8.39 -27.65 -0.17
CA ALA A 322 -9.26 -27.66 0.99
C ALA A 322 -10.69 -28.08 0.66
N ALA A 323 -11.23 -27.61 -0.47
CA ALA A 323 -12.56 -28.00 -0.92
C ALA A 323 -12.65 -29.47 -1.32
N VAL A 324 -11.63 -30.00 -2.03
CA VAL A 324 -11.56 -31.41 -2.44
C VAL A 324 -11.42 -32.31 -1.22
N MET A 325 -10.52 -31.98 -0.28
CA MET A 325 -10.31 -32.75 0.95
C MET A 325 -11.59 -32.86 1.78
N VAL A 326 -12.30 -31.74 2.01
CA VAL A 326 -13.53 -31.74 2.81
C VAL A 326 -14.65 -32.49 2.12
N ASN A 327 -14.81 -32.34 0.79
CA ASN A 327 -15.82 -33.10 0.04
C ASN A 327 -15.54 -34.60 0.06
N ASN A 328 -14.28 -35.03 -0.05
CA ASN A 328 -13.92 -36.44 0.01
C ASN A 328 -14.12 -37.07 1.39
N ALA A 329 -13.98 -36.29 2.46
CA ALA A 329 -14.15 -36.78 3.83
C ALA A 329 -15.61 -36.75 4.32
N TYR A 330 -16.38 -35.73 3.95
CA TYR A 330 -17.69 -35.44 4.56
C TYR A 330 -18.82 -35.15 3.57
N GLY A 331 -18.53 -35.01 2.28
CA GLY A 331 -19.48 -34.59 1.25
C GLY A 331 -19.61 -35.56 0.08
N ARG A 332 -19.92 -35.03 -1.11
CA ARG A 332 -19.90 -35.78 -2.37
C ARG A 332 -18.43 -35.94 -2.81
N PRO A 333 -17.88 -37.15 -2.93
CA PRO A 333 -16.50 -37.34 -3.35
C PRO A 333 -16.22 -36.74 -4.72
N ILE A 334 -15.08 -36.07 -4.85
CA ILE A 334 -14.56 -35.51 -6.09
C ILE A 334 -13.47 -36.45 -6.61
N HIS A 335 -13.74 -37.10 -7.74
CA HIS A 335 -12.78 -38.02 -8.34
C HIS A 335 -11.67 -37.24 -9.07
N ALA A 336 -10.54 -37.05 -8.39
CA ALA A 336 -9.34 -36.45 -8.94
C ALA A 336 -8.10 -37.18 -8.38
N PRO A 337 -7.78 -38.38 -8.90
CA PRO A 337 -6.74 -39.26 -8.35
C PRO A 337 -5.36 -38.62 -8.19
N LYS A 338 -5.01 -37.64 -9.04
CA LYS A 338 -3.74 -36.92 -8.96
C LYS A 338 -3.88 -35.51 -8.36
N GLY A 339 -5.07 -35.12 -7.94
CA GLY A 339 -5.38 -33.77 -7.48
C GLY A 339 -5.97 -32.86 -8.57
N VAL A 340 -6.31 -31.64 -8.16
CA VAL A 340 -6.82 -30.58 -9.03
C VAL A 340 -5.86 -29.41 -8.92
N TRP A 341 -5.49 -28.82 -10.06
CA TRP A 341 -4.53 -27.73 -10.12
C TRP A 341 -5.19 -26.44 -10.61
N PHE A 342 -4.78 -25.34 -10.01
CA PHE A 342 -5.08 -23.98 -10.43
C PHE A 342 -3.91 -23.38 -11.20
N GLU A 343 -4.21 -22.77 -12.33
CA GLU A 343 -3.22 -22.07 -13.15
C GLU A 343 -3.83 -20.80 -13.75
N PHE A 344 -3.05 -19.71 -13.77
CA PHE A 344 -3.40 -18.54 -14.56
C PHE A 344 -3.07 -18.81 -16.02
N ASP A 345 -3.97 -18.44 -16.93
CA ASP A 345 -3.68 -18.63 -18.35
C ASP A 345 -2.56 -17.68 -18.77
N ASP A 346 -1.56 -18.22 -19.46
CA ASP A 346 -0.59 -17.40 -20.14
C ASP A 346 -1.31 -16.64 -21.27
N GLU A 347 -1.32 -15.31 -21.19
CA GLU A 347 -1.67 -14.51 -22.35
C GLU A 347 -0.67 -14.85 -23.45
N VAL A 348 -1.13 -15.56 -24.48
CA VAL A 348 -0.41 -15.67 -25.74
C VAL A 348 -0.29 -14.26 -26.30
N ARG A 349 0.76 -13.54 -25.89
CA ARG A 349 1.10 -12.26 -26.47
C ARG A 349 1.46 -12.56 -27.92
N ILE A 350 0.65 -12.02 -28.83
CA ILE A 350 1.04 -11.94 -30.24
C ILE A 350 2.28 -11.06 -30.29
N ASP A 351 3.44 -11.71 -30.30
CA ASP A 351 4.71 -11.05 -30.44
C ASP A 351 4.78 -10.50 -31.87
N LYS A 352 4.60 -9.19 -32.02
CA LYS A 352 4.61 -8.51 -33.32
C LYS A 352 5.92 -8.74 -34.07
N THR A 353 7.05 -8.80 -33.36
CA THR A 353 8.35 -9.07 -33.99
C THR A 353 8.44 -10.52 -34.48
N ARG A 354 7.85 -11.45 -33.73
CA ARG A 354 7.73 -12.85 -34.15
C ARG A 354 6.75 -13.02 -35.32
N ALA A 355 5.61 -12.34 -35.29
CA ALA A 355 4.63 -12.34 -36.38
C ALA A 355 5.19 -11.72 -37.66
N GLU A 356 5.97 -10.63 -37.55
CA GLU A 356 6.69 -10.03 -38.67
C GLU A 356 7.78 -10.97 -39.22
N ARG A 357 8.52 -11.65 -38.33
CA ARG A 357 9.50 -12.67 -38.72
C ARG A 357 8.83 -13.87 -39.41
N ASP A 358 7.74 -14.37 -38.85
CA ASP A 358 7.00 -15.50 -39.41
C ASP A 358 6.39 -15.13 -40.76
N LYS A 359 5.91 -13.88 -40.93
CA LYS A 359 5.53 -13.33 -42.23
C LYS A 359 6.71 -13.33 -43.22
N MET A 360 7.91 -12.90 -42.82
CA MET A 360 9.09 -12.94 -43.69
C MET A 360 9.45 -14.37 -44.13
N TYR A 361 9.34 -15.36 -43.24
CA TYR A 361 9.60 -16.76 -43.58
C TYR A 361 8.56 -17.37 -44.53
N LEU A 362 7.28 -17.02 -44.33
CA LEU A 362 6.18 -17.42 -45.21
C LEU A 362 6.30 -16.74 -46.59
N ASP A 363 6.61 -15.44 -46.63
CA ASP A 363 6.81 -14.66 -47.87
C ASP A 363 8.06 -15.13 -48.65
N ALA A 364 9.10 -15.60 -47.95
CA ALA A 364 10.29 -16.21 -48.57
C ALA A 364 10.03 -17.62 -49.15
N GLY A 365 8.87 -18.22 -48.88
CA GLY A 365 8.42 -19.49 -49.47
C GLY A 365 9.19 -20.73 -49.02
N GLN A 366 10.03 -20.63 -47.99
CA GLN A 366 10.91 -21.73 -47.54
C GLN A 366 10.39 -22.50 -46.32
N LEU A 367 9.30 -22.06 -45.69
CA LEU A 367 8.84 -22.62 -44.43
C LEU A 367 7.31 -22.76 -44.41
N VAL A 368 6.84 -23.93 -43.98
CA VAL A 368 5.42 -24.21 -43.73
C VAL A 368 5.25 -24.40 -42.23
N LEU A 369 4.39 -23.60 -41.61
CA LEU A 369 4.10 -23.73 -40.17
C LEU A 369 3.31 -25.01 -39.89
N THR A 370 3.65 -25.72 -38.83
CA THR A 370 3.01 -26.97 -38.42
C THR A 370 1.70 -26.72 -37.67
N GLU A 371 0.82 -27.71 -37.63
CA GLU A 371 -0.45 -27.66 -36.88
C GLU A 371 -0.21 -27.39 -35.38
N GLU A 372 0.82 -27.99 -34.79
CA GLU A 372 1.28 -27.71 -33.42
C GLU A 372 1.67 -26.24 -33.23
N TYR A 373 2.29 -25.60 -34.22
CA TYR A 373 2.64 -24.18 -34.15
C TYR A 373 1.39 -23.29 -34.14
N TYR A 374 0.37 -23.61 -34.94
CA TYR A 374 -0.89 -22.88 -34.93
C TYR A 374 -1.63 -23.01 -33.60
N ARG A 375 -1.62 -24.20 -33.00
CA ARG A 375 -2.27 -24.45 -31.71
C ARG A 375 -1.56 -23.76 -30.56
N ASP A 376 -0.24 -23.92 -30.45
CA ASP A 376 0.52 -23.47 -29.27
C ASP A 376 0.87 -21.98 -29.33
N VAL A 377 0.99 -21.40 -30.54
CA VAL A 377 1.46 -20.01 -30.72
C VAL A 377 0.34 -19.07 -31.17
N LEU A 378 -0.66 -19.56 -31.91
CA LEU A 378 -1.76 -18.73 -32.42
C LEU A 378 -3.10 -19.05 -31.73
N GLY A 379 -3.18 -20.13 -30.95
CA GLY A 379 -4.34 -20.49 -30.14
C GLY A 379 -5.53 -21.03 -30.94
N PHE A 380 -5.30 -21.60 -32.13
CA PHE A 380 -6.34 -22.18 -32.99
C PHE A 380 -6.54 -23.68 -32.83
#